data_AF-W7JK77-F1
#
_entry.id   AF-W7JK77-F1
#
_cell.length_a   1.000
_cell.length_b   1.000
_cell.length_c   1.000
_cell.angle_alpha   90.00
_cell.angle_beta   90.00
_cell.angle_gamma   90.00
#
_symmetry.space_group_name_H-M   'P 1'
#
loop_
_entity.id
_entity.type
_entity.pdbx_description
1 polymer ?
#
loop_
_entity_poly.entity_id
_entity_poly.type
_entity_poly.pdbx_seq_one_letter_code
_entity_poly.pdbx_strand_id
1 'polypeptide(L)'
;MYIIIYVLDSSSNNVSQVVSKIDEEIEKRTTNEILLLCRAWENYVHPRAKEYWKDSQQLQNILCKIANGITKNDDPILGDDYACVFWYGDKNKNDNCPIISVKKGNDNIETITYVNRVLIFLYADEASFQELQKKPKKAFTMACGNTNCINLTHISLDD
;
A
#
# COMPACT_ATOMS: atom_id res chain seq x y z
N MET A 1 -6.77 9.44 31.50
CA MET A 1 -8.19 9.00 31.60
C MET A 1 -8.21 7.50 31.39
N TYR A 2 -8.84 6.76 32.29
CA TYR A 2 -8.45 5.42 32.73
C TYR A 2 -8.73 4.28 31.72
N ILE A 3 -7.78 3.33 31.66
CA ILE A 3 -7.88 2.01 31.02
C ILE A 3 -8.70 1.09 31.93
N ILE A 4 -9.70 0.39 31.39
CA ILE A 4 -10.39 -0.70 32.08
C ILE A 4 -10.06 -2.01 31.37
N ILE A 5 -9.40 -2.90 32.11
CA ILE A 5 -9.14 -4.30 31.76
C ILE A 5 -10.29 -5.12 32.32
N TYR A 6 -10.99 -5.90 31.48
CA TYR A 6 -11.83 -7.00 31.96
C TYR A 6 -11.16 -8.33 31.63
N VAL A 7 -10.76 -9.03 32.69
CA VAL A 7 -10.43 -10.46 32.68
C VAL A 7 -11.72 -11.22 32.96
N LEU A 8 -12.13 -12.11 32.05
CA LEU A 8 -13.09 -13.17 32.34
C LEU A 8 -12.53 -14.48 31.79
N ASP A 9 -12.07 -15.33 32.70
CA ASP A 9 -11.84 -16.75 32.47
C ASP A 9 -13.02 -17.52 33.04
N SER A 10 -13.59 -18.45 32.27
CA SER A 10 -14.36 -19.61 32.74
C SER A 10 -14.62 -20.58 31.58
N SER A 11 -13.80 -21.63 31.57
CA SER A 11 -13.84 -22.93 30.91
C SER A 11 -15.17 -23.45 30.32
N SER A 12 -14.98 -24.14 29.16
CA SER A 12 -15.71 -25.32 28.64
C SER A 12 -17.11 -25.14 28.02
N ASN A 13 -17.18 -25.20 26.68
CA ASN A 13 -17.67 -26.39 25.99
C ASN A 13 -17.53 -26.31 24.46
N ASN A 14 -17.19 -27.46 23.91
CA ASN A 14 -17.01 -27.77 22.49
C ASN A 14 -18.32 -27.54 21.72
N VAL A 15 -18.37 -26.53 20.86
CA VAL A 15 -19.34 -26.44 19.77
C VAL A 15 -18.58 -26.01 18.52
N SER A 16 -18.44 -26.98 17.62
CA SER A 16 -18.19 -26.77 16.20
C SER A 16 -19.13 -25.69 15.66
N GLN A 17 -18.62 -24.47 15.52
CA GLN A 17 -19.25 -23.43 14.73
C GLN A 17 -18.24 -22.92 13.72
N VAL A 18 -18.36 -23.54 12.55
CA VAL A 18 -18.00 -23.05 11.23
C VAL A 18 -18.09 -21.52 11.21
N VAL A 19 -16.96 -20.84 11.35
CA VAL A 19 -16.85 -19.44 10.92
C VAL A 19 -16.77 -19.52 9.40
N SER A 20 -17.95 -19.49 8.77
CA SER A 20 -18.08 -19.27 7.34
C SER A 20 -17.35 -17.99 7.01
N LYS A 21 -16.23 -18.12 6.27
CA LYS A 21 -15.62 -17.01 5.55
C LYS A 21 -16.71 -16.34 4.72
N ILE A 22 -17.18 -15.19 5.20
CA ILE A 22 -17.79 -14.23 4.30
C ILE A 22 -16.60 -13.69 3.53
N ASP A 23 -16.35 -14.25 2.35
CA ASP A 23 -15.56 -13.56 1.35
C ASP A 23 -16.39 -12.30 1.00
N GLU A 24 -16.18 -11.23 1.76
CA GLU A 24 -16.70 -9.92 1.39
C GLU A 24 -16.18 -9.65 -0.01
N GLU A 25 -17.10 -9.58 -0.97
CA GLU A 25 -16.77 -9.35 -2.36
C GLU A 25 -16.11 -7.98 -2.45
N ILE A 26 -14.78 -7.97 -2.62
CA ILE A 26 -13.99 -6.73 -2.63
C ILE A 26 -14.46 -5.90 -3.82
N GLU A 27 -15.18 -4.82 -3.56
CA GLU A 27 -15.66 -3.94 -4.62
C GLU A 27 -14.46 -3.26 -5.31
N LYS A 28 -14.29 -3.55 -6.60
CA LYS A 28 -13.22 -3.00 -7.43
C LYS A 28 -13.69 -1.79 -8.22
N ARG A 29 -12.75 -0.87 -8.46
CA ARG A 29 -12.95 0.25 -9.39
C ARG A 29 -13.08 -0.27 -10.81
N THR A 30 -13.94 0.38 -11.58
CA THR A 30 -13.96 0.27 -13.05
C THR A 30 -12.69 0.88 -13.65
N THR A 31 -12.39 0.55 -14.90
CA THR A 31 -11.25 1.13 -15.62
C THR A 31 -11.30 2.67 -15.65
N ASN A 32 -12.49 3.26 -15.84
CA ASN A 32 -12.64 4.71 -15.88
C ASN A 32 -12.36 5.35 -14.51
N GLU A 33 -12.84 4.75 -13.42
CA GLU A 33 -12.56 5.23 -12.06
C GLU A 33 -11.07 5.13 -11.73
N ILE A 34 -10.40 4.05 -12.13
CA ILE A 34 -8.95 3.90 -12.01
C ILE A 34 -8.23 5.04 -12.75
N LEU A 35 -8.60 5.31 -14.00
CA LEU A 35 -7.95 6.36 -14.79
C LEU A 35 -8.15 7.75 -14.19
N LEU A 36 -9.34 8.04 -13.65
CA LEU A 36 -9.61 9.29 -12.94
C LEU A 36 -8.78 9.43 -11.66
N LEU A 37 -8.67 8.34 -10.88
CA LEU A 37 -7.85 8.32 -9.68
C LEU A 37 -6.36 8.54 -10.00
N CYS A 38 -5.83 7.86 -11.00
CA CYS A 38 -4.45 8.03 -11.45
C CYS A 38 -4.17 9.48 -11.89
N ARG A 39 -5.11 10.13 -12.61
CA ARG A 39 -4.99 11.54 -12.99
C ARG A 39 -4.95 12.46 -11.78
N ALA A 40 -5.74 12.17 -10.73
CA ALA A 40 -5.69 12.94 -9.49
C ALA A 40 -4.31 12.82 -8.83
N TRP A 41 -3.80 11.59 -8.72
CA TRP A 41 -2.50 11.28 -8.13
C TRP A 41 -1.31 11.85 -8.91
N GLU A 42 -1.38 11.93 -10.25
CA GLU A 42 -0.29 12.42 -11.11
C GLU A 42 0.14 13.87 -10.76
N ASN A 43 -0.80 14.69 -10.28
CA ASN A 43 -0.53 16.07 -9.87
C ASN A 43 0.42 16.16 -8.67
N TYR A 44 0.47 15.11 -7.85
CA TYR A 44 1.26 15.06 -6.62
C TYR A 44 2.55 14.24 -6.79
N VAL A 45 2.77 13.63 -7.96
CA VAL A 45 3.99 12.85 -8.22
C VAL A 45 5.21 13.76 -8.16
N HIS A 46 6.15 13.39 -7.30
CA HIS A 46 7.39 14.10 -7.08
C HIS A 46 8.26 14.15 -8.36
N PRO A 47 8.98 15.26 -8.65
CA PRO A 47 9.87 15.37 -9.82
C PRO A 47 10.84 14.20 -9.99
N ARG A 48 11.41 13.69 -8.87
CA ARG A 48 12.29 12.50 -8.85
C ARG A 48 11.72 11.30 -9.61
N ALA A 49 10.41 11.06 -9.48
CA ALA A 49 9.75 9.95 -10.12
C ALA A 49 9.48 10.23 -11.60
N LYS A 50 9.15 11.47 -11.96
CA LYS A 50 8.98 11.90 -13.37
C LYS A 50 10.30 11.82 -14.14
N GLU A 51 11.43 12.10 -13.50
CA GLU A 51 12.75 11.94 -14.10
C GLU A 51 13.14 10.47 -14.31
N TYR A 52 12.69 9.58 -13.42
CA TYR A 52 12.94 8.14 -13.51
C TYR A 52 12.03 7.45 -14.55
N TRP A 53 10.74 7.74 -14.54
CA TRP A 53 9.77 7.30 -15.56
C TRP A 53 9.50 8.43 -16.55
N LYS A 54 10.48 8.68 -17.43
CA LYS A 54 10.37 9.73 -18.47
C LYS A 54 9.23 9.48 -19.45
N ASP A 55 8.85 8.21 -19.63
CA ASP A 55 7.66 7.83 -20.37
C ASP A 55 6.43 7.91 -19.47
N SER A 56 5.54 8.86 -19.78
CA SER A 56 4.27 9.05 -19.08
C SER A 56 3.41 7.78 -19.05
N GLN A 57 3.53 6.89 -20.05
CA GLN A 57 2.81 5.62 -20.05
C GLN A 57 3.32 4.68 -18.96
N GLN A 58 4.62 4.67 -18.66
CA GLN A 58 5.18 3.84 -17.60
C GLN A 58 4.72 4.31 -16.22
N LEU A 59 4.72 5.63 -15.99
CA LEU A 59 4.17 6.23 -14.77
C LEU A 59 2.68 5.90 -14.62
N GLN A 60 1.90 6.10 -15.69
CA GLN A 60 0.48 5.78 -15.67
C GLN A 60 0.23 4.29 -15.35
N ASN A 61 1.04 3.39 -15.92
CA ASN A 61 0.91 1.96 -15.68
C ASN A 61 1.16 1.62 -14.20
N ILE A 62 2.15 2.24 -13.55
CA ILE A 62 2.40 1.97 -12.11
C ILE A 62 1.27 2.51 -11.24
N LEU A 63 0.75 3.70 -11.54
CA LEU A 63 -0.41 4.26 -10.82
C LEU A 63 -1.65 3.37 -10.97
N CYS A 64 -1.94 2.90 -12.19
CA CYS A 64 -3.06 1.98 -12.44
C CYS A 64 -2.91 0.66 -11.68
N LYS A 65 -1.69 0.11 -11.62
CA LYS A 65 -1.42 -1.12 -10.83
C LYS A 65 -1.70 -0.91 -9.34
N ILE A 66 -1.31 0.23 -8.78
CA ILE A 66 -1.60 0.58 -7.37
C ILE A 66 -3.11 0.73 -7.16
N ALA A 67 -3.79 1.51 -8.01
CA ALA A 67 -5.23 1.75 -7.94
C ALA A 67 -6.07 0.46 -8.06
N ASN A 68 -5.62 -0.50 -8.86
CA ASN A 68 -6.29 -1.80 -9.03
C ASN A 68 -6.12 -2.73 -7.81
N GLY A 69 -5.03 -2.56 -7.06
CA GLY A 69 -4.73 -3.40 -5.90
C GLY A 69 -5.41 -2.98 -4.61
N ILE A 70 -6.21 -1.91 -4.61
CA ILE A 70 -7.01 -1.45 -3.46
C ILE A 70 -8.51 -1.58 -3.73
N THR A 71 -9.36 -1.24 -2.76
CA THR A 71 -10.82 -1.25 -2.94
C THR A 71 -11.31 0.07 -3.54
N LYS A 72 -12.57 0.11 -3.98
CA LYS A 72 -13.19 1.27 -4.64
C LYS A 72 -13.20 2.57 -3.83
N ASN A 73 -13.20 2.49 -2.51
CA ASN A 73 -13.35 3.67 -1.65
C ASN A 73 -12.03 4.10 -0.99
N ASP A 74 -10.96 3.34 -1.19
CA ASP A 74 -9.67 3.61 -0.56
C ASP A 74 -8.78 4.52 -1.42
N ASP A 75 -8.04 5.42 -0.78
CA ASP A 75 -7.00 6.22 -1.41
C ASP A 75 -5.78 6.32 -0.47
N PRO A 76 -4.63 5.71 -0.80
CA PRO A 76 -3.44 5.72 0.05
C PRO A 76 -2.62 7.02 -0.01
N ILE A 77 -2.99 7.97 -0.88
CA ILE A 77 -2.22 9.19 -1.15
C ILE A 77 -3.00 10.43 -0.72
N LEU A 78 -4.28 10.52 -1.06
CA LEU A 78 -5.15 11.68 -0.79
C LEU A 78 -6.33 11.35 0.13
N GLY A 79 -6.37 10.12 0.67
CA GLY A 79 -7.44 9.65 1.56
C GLY A 79 -7.26 10.08 3.01
N ASP A 80 -7.95 9.37 3.90
CA ASP A 80 -7.95 9.64 5.35
C ASP A 80 -6.68 9.12 6.02
N ASP A 81 -5.97 9.99 6.76
CA ASP A 81 -4.76 9.67 7.52
C ASP A 81 -5.03 8.75 8.72
N TYR A 82 -6.27 8.58 9.16
CA TYR A 82 -6.61 7.69 10.27
C TYR A 82 -7.02 6.28 9.81
N ALA A 83 -7.36 6.10 8.53
CA ALA A 83 -7.85 4.84 7.99
C ALA A 83 -6.73 4.02 7.32
N CYS A 84 -6.73 2.70 7.54
CA CYS A 84 -5.87 1.80 6.79
C CYS A 84 -6.37 1.66 5.34
N VAL A 85 -5.45 1.61 4.39
CA VAL A 85 -5.73 1.26 3.00
C VAL A 85 -5.10 -0.09 2.70
N PHE A 86 -5.92 -1.12 2.50
CA PHE A 86 -5.42 -2.49 2.37
C PHE A 86 -5.05 -2.87 0.93
N TRP A 87 -3.92 -3.57 0.80
CA TRP A 87 -3.49 -4.17 -0.45
C TRP A 87 -4.06 -5.57 -0.67
N TYR A 88 -4.66 -5.74 -1.85
CA TYR A 88 -5.27 -6.98 -2.34
C TYR A 88 -4.61 -7.50 -3.62
N GLY A 89 -3.49 -6.91 -4.03
CA GLY A 89 -2.67 -7.44 -5.12
C GLY A 89 -1.64 -8.47 -4.64
N ASP A 90 -0.57 -8.63 -5.43
CA ASP A 90 0.47 -9.62 -5.16
C ASP A 90 1.22 -9.37 -3.84
N LYS A 91 1.62 -10.47 -3.20
CA LYS A 91 2.42 -10.46 -1.96
C LYS A 91 3.67 -11.30 -2.13
N ASN A 92 4.76 -10.88 -1.48
CA ASN A 92 5.98 -11.67 -1.45
C ASN A 92 5.75 -12.94 -0.63
N LYS A 93 6.15 -14.09 -1.17
CA LYS A 93 5.94 -15.40 -0.54
C LYS A 93 6.69 -15.59 0.78
N ASN A 94 7.78 -14.84 0.98
CA ASN A 94 8.67 -15.03 2.14
C ASN A 94 8.23 -14.24 3.36
N ASP A 95 7.80 -12.98 3.18
CA ASP A 95 7.44 -12.06 4.27
C ASP A 95 5.97 -11.61 4.22
N ASN A 96 5.21 -12.07 3.22
CA ASN A 96 3.80 -11.73 3.02
C ASN A 96 3.54 -10.22 2.83
N CYS A 97 4.56 -9.43 2.51
CA CYS A 97 4.43 -7.99 2.29
C CYS A 97 3.90 -7.66 0.88
N PRO A 98 3.13 -6.57 0.71
CA PRO A 98 2.68 -6.07 -0.59
C PRO A 98 3.82 -5.84 -1.59
N ILE A 99 3.72 -6.44 -2.77
CA ILE A 99 4.67 -6.25 -3.86
C ILE A 99 3.99 -5.79 -5.15
N ILE A 100 4.81 -5.18 -6.02
CA ILE A 100 4.38 -4.69 -7.32
C ILE A 100 5.53 -4.81 -8.31
N SER A 101 5.17 -5.11 -9.56
CA SER A 101 6.12 -5.19 -10.65
C SER A 101 6.25 -3.84 -11.37
N VAL A 102 7.50 -3.39 -11.56
CA VAL A 102 7.87 -2.07 -12.06
C VAL A 102 8.87 -2.21 -13.20
N LYS A 103 8.63 -1.54 -14.33
CA LYS A 103 9.64 -1.41 -15.39
C LYS A 103 10.66 -0.34 -15.01
N LYS A 104 11.94 -0.67 -15.13
CA LYS A 104 13.05 0.23 -14.81
C LYS A 104 13.39 1.10 -16.02
N GLY A 105 12.86 2.31 -16.07
CA GLY A 105 13.21 3.31 -17.09
C GLY A 105 13.08 2.79 -18.53
N ASN A 106 14.09 3.05 -19.37
CA ASN A 106 14.08 2.63 -20.77
C ASN A 106 14.37 1.14 -21.00
N ASP A 107 14.78 0.40 -19.97
CA ASP A 107 15.03 -1.02 -20.10
C ASP A 107 13.70 -1.78 -20.01
N ASN A 108 13.46 -2.72 -20.91
CA ASN A 108 12.29 -3.61 -20.88
C ASN A 108 12.35 -4.65 -19.74
N ILE A 109 13.17 -4.42 -18.72
CA ILE A 109 13.33 -5.30 -17.57
C ILE A 109 12.31 -4.90 -16.50
N GLU A 110 11.37 -5.80 -16.24
CA GLU A 110 10.44 -5.68 -15.14
C GLU A 110 11.07 -6.22 -13.85
N THR A 111 11.00 -5.44 -12.79
CA THR A 111 11.54 -5.76 -11.46
C THR A 111 10.43 -5.80 -10.43
N ILE A 112 10.51 -6.69 -9.45
CA ILE A 112 9.56 -6.76 -8.34
C ILE A 112 10.13 -5.98 -7.17
N THR A 113 9.31 -5.14 -6.56
CA THR A 113 9.65 -4.37 -5.34
C THR A 113 8.42 -4.26 -4.44
N TYR A 114 8.57 -3.64 -3.28
CA TYR A 114 7.47 -3.44 -2.32
C TYR A 114 6.63 -2.20 -2.66
N VAL A 115 5.32 -2.30 -2.47
CA VAL A 115 4.36 -1.22 -2.80
C VAL A 115 4.69 0.06 -2.01
N ASN A 116 4.96 -0.06 -0.71
CA ASN A 116 5.29 1.10 0.12
C ASN A 116 6.61 1.79 -0.29
N ARG A 117 7.57 1.06 -0.86
CA ARG A 117 8.78 1.67 -1.46
C ARG A 117 8.47 2.47 -2.71
N VAL A 118 7.53 2.00 -3.54
CA VAL A 118 7.09 2.73 -4.72
C VAL A 118 6.35 4.01 -4.31
N LEU A 119 5.47 3.93 -3.31
CA LEU A 119 4.74 5.10 -2.81
C LEU A 119 5.67 6.18 -2.25
N ILE A 120 6.68 5.79 -1.47
CA ILE A 120 7.71 6.72 -0.98
C ILE A 120 8.49 7.36 -2.11
N PHE A 121 8.86 6.58 -3.13
CA PHE A 121 9.56 7.14 -4.30
C PHE A 121 8.67 8.12 -5.11
N LEU A 122 7.37 7.84 -5.20
CA LEU A 122 6.41 8.67 -5.93
C LEU A 122 6.04 9.96 -5.19
N TYR A 123 5.84 9.92 -3.87
CA TYR A 123 5.11 10.96 -3.15
C TYR A 123 5.80 11.51 -1.89
N ALA A 124 6.80 10.82 -1.33
CA ALA A 124 7.46 11.34 -0.15
C ALA A 124 8.18 12.66 -0.46
N ASP A 125 8.14 13.57 0.51
CA ASP A 125 8.98 14.75 0.49
C ASP A 125 10.47 14.38 0.54
N GLU A 126 11.34 15.36 0.27
CA GLU A 126 12.77 15.10 0.19
C GLU A 126 13.35 14.59 1.51
N ALA A 127 12.93 15.15 2.64
CA ALA A 127 13.47 14.78 3.95
C ALA A 127 13.13 13.32 4.30
N SER A 128 11.86 12.95 4.20
CA SER A 128 11.35 11.61 4.48
C SER A 128 11.92 10.59 3.50
N PHE A 129 12.03 10.96 2.21
CA PHE A 129 12.66 10.10 1.20
C PHE A 129 14.12 9.79 1.55
N GLN A 130 14.93 10.81 1.86
CA GLN A 130 16.34 10.61 2.19
C GLN A 130 16.55 9.78 3.46
N GLU A 131 15.67 9.92 4.45
CA GLU A 131 15.69 9.10 5.66
C GLU A 131 15.37 7.63 5.37
N LEU A 132 14.26 7.38 4.68
CA LEU A 132 13.79 6.02 4.36
C LEU A 132 14.74 5.29 3.40
N GLN A 133 15.51 6.01 2.59
CA GLN A 133 16.52 5.42 1.71
C GLN A 133 17.73 4.85 2.46
N LYS A 134 17.94 5.23 3.73
CA LYS A 134 18.99 4.65 4.59
C LYS A 134 18.60 3.27 5.12
N LYS A 135 17.31 2.94 5.14
CA LYS A 135 16.80 1.67 5.66
C LYS A 135 17.11 0.48 4.72
N PRO A 136 17.20 -0.75 5.26
CA PRO A 136 17.43 -1.96 4.45
C PRO A 136 16.42 -2.12 3.32
N LYS A 137 16.83 -2.73 2.19
CA LYS A 137 16.00 -2.95 0.99
C LYS A 137 14.88 -4.01 1.18
N LYS A 138 14.10 -3.88 2.25
CA LYS A 138 12.88 -4.65 2.57
C LYS A 138 11.67 -3.70 2.60
N ALA A 139 10.47 -4.22 2.75
CA ALA A 139 9.28 -3.40 2.97
C ALA A 139 9.48 -2.50 4.20
N PHE A 140 8.97 -1.27 4.14
CA PHE A 140 8.90 -0.42 5.32
C PHE A 140 7.86 -0.98 6.31
N THR A 141 8.09 -0.74 7.60
CA THR A 141 7.11 -1.01 8.64
C THR A 141 6.00 0.04 8.58
N MET A 142 4.79 -0.37 8.97
CA MET A 142 3.63 0.52 9.03
C MET A 142 3.36 0.90 10.49
N ALA A 143 3.20 2.19 10.78
CA ALA A 143 2.89 2.71 12.12
C ALA A 143 1.55 2.18 12.67
N CYS A 144 0.62 1.82 11.79
CA CYS A 144 -0.64 1.17 12.17
C CYS A 144 -0.48 -0.32 12.56
N GLY A 145 0.71 -0.89 12.42
CA GLY A 145 1.01 -2.29 12.74
C GLY A 145 0.50 -3.32 11.72
N ASN A 146 -0.21 -2.90 10.67
CA ASN A 146 -0.76 -3.81 9.65
C ASN A 146 0.12 -3.85 8.40
N THR A 147 0.73 -5.00 8.12
CA THR A 147 1.64 -5.20 6.98
C THR A 147 0.97 -5.10 5.61
N ASN A 148 -0.37 -5.22 5.55
CA ASN A 148 -1.12 -5.05 4.30
C ASN A 148 -1.56 -3.60 4.07
N CYS A 149 -1.38 -2.70 5.05
CA CYS A 149 -1.65 -1.29 4.84
C CYS A 149 -0.63 -0.71 3.87
N ILE A 150 -1.09 0.10 2.93
CA ILE A 150 -0.25 0.88 2.02
C ILE A 150 -0.54 2.38 2.08
N ASN A 151 -1.27 2.85 3.10
CA ASN A 151 -1.49 4.28 3.29
C ASN A 151 -0.13 4.98 3.49
N LEU A 152 0.15 6.01 2.69
CA LEU A 152 1.43 6.72 2.68
C LEU A 152 1.75 7.32 4.04
N THR A 153 0.76 7.88 4.74
CA THR A 153 0.93 8.52 6.05
C THR A 153 1.05 7.52 7.20
N HIS A 154 0.84 6.23 6.92
CA HIS A 154 1.06 5.13 7.88
C HIS A 154 2.45 4.52 7.77
N ILE A 155 3.32 4.97 6.86
CA ILE A 155 4.68 4.42 6.75
C ILE A 155 5.53 4.93 7.92
N SER A 156 6.12 4.01 8.68
CA SER A 156 6.96 4.35 9.82
C SER A 156 8.33 4.86 9.37
N LEU A 157 8.74 6.00 9.93
CA LEU A 157 10.13 6.47 9.87
C LEU A 157 11.02 5.73 10.89
N ASP A 158 10.41 5.17 11.94
CA ASP A 158 11.08 4.37 12.97
C ASP A 158 11.22 2.89 12.56
N ASP A 159 12.06 2.14 13.26
CA ASP A 159 12.29 0.70 13.04
C ASP A 159 11.28 -0.18 13.78
#